data_AF-A0AAC9BH88-F1
#
_entry.id   AF-A0AAC9BH88-F1
#
_cell.length_a   1.000
_cell.length_b   1.000
_cell.length_c   1.000
_cell.angle_alpha   90.00
_cell.angle_beta   90.00
_cell.angle_gamma   90.00
#
_symmetry.space_group_name_H-M   'P 1'
#
loop_
_entity.id
_entity.type
_entity.pdbx_description
1 polymer ?
#
loop_
_entity_poly.entity_id
_entity_poly.type
_entity_poly.pdbx_seq_one_letter_code
_entity_poly.pdbx_strand_id
1 'polypeptide(L)'
;MSDYNLRELEEIIAAGEEKLDALNDQITDAFEEAFEGIDGVRAGAWTQDEADEAVERYEVLCAVAAALQERVDYLRGELDEANAAMAEQYDVDLQEAIEDYLDEGGELDEEGQPSDKDLLADVFRRMQHSRLENGQ
;
A
#
# COMPACT_ATOMS: atom_id res chain seq x y z
N MET A 1 -10.78 12.43 -1.71
CA MET A 1 -10.42 11.27 -2.56
C MET A 1 -11.37 10.14 -2.21
N SER A 2 -12.04 9.49 -3.16
CA SER A 2 -12.99 8.42 -2.80
C SER A 2 -12.24 7.15 -2.40
N ASP A 3 -12.76 6.39 -1.43
CA ASP A 3 -12.28 5.06 -0.99
C ASP A 3 -11.88 4.10 -2.12
N TYR A 4 -12.48 4.28 -3.30
CA TYR A 4 -12.15 3.58 -4.53
C TYR A 4 -10.66 3.71 -4.92
N ASN A 5 -10.03 4.86 -4.65
CA ASN A 5 -8.62 5.11 -4.96
C ASN A 5 -7.66 4.40 -3.98
N LEU A 6 -8.03 4.28 -2.70
CA LEU A 6 -7.21 3.58 -1.70
C LEU A 6 -7.18 2.08 -1.95
N ARG A 7 -8.35 1.50 -2.20
CA ARG A 7 -8.45 0.07 -2.50
C ARG A 7 -7.70 -0.29 -3.78
N GLU A 8 -7.77 0.57 -4.81
CA GLU A 8 -7.00 0.38 -6.04
C GLU A 8 -5.49 0.47 -5.79
N LEU A 9 -5.04 1.38 -4.93
CA LEU A 9 -3.64 1.48 -4.49
C LEU A 9 -3.18 0.21 -3.76
N GLU A 10 -3.98 -0.31 -2.82
CA GLU A 10 -3.70 -1.57 -2.12
C GLU A 10 -3.60 -2.75 -3.09
N GLU A 11 -4.51 -2.85 -4.07
CA GLU A 11 -4.49 -3.90 -5.10
C GLU A 11 -3.24 -3.80 -5.99
N ILE A 12 -2.79 -2.59 -6.34
CA ILE A 12 -1.55 -2.37 -7.11
C ILE A 12 -0.31 -2.76 -6.28
N ILE A 13 -0.27 -2.40 -5.00
CA ILE A 13 0.84 -2.76 -4.10
C ILE A 13 0.94 -4.28 -3.99
N ALA A 14 -0.19 -4.95 -3.72
CA ALA A 14 -0.23 -6.41 -3.61
C ALA A 14 0.22 -7.11 -4.90
N ALA A 15 -0.20 -6.62 -6.07
CA ALA A 15 0.25 -7.15 -7.36
C ALA A 15 1.76 -6.92 -7.59
N GLY A 16 2.30 -5.79 -7.11
CA GLY A 16 3.73 -5.50 -7.14
C GLY A 16 4.53 -6.46 -6.25
N GLU A 17 4.04 -6.75 -5.05
CA GLU A 17 4.63 -7.73 -4.12
C GLU A 17 4.64 -9.14 -4.69
N GLU A 18 3.52 -9.61 -5.26
CA GLU A 18 3.44 -10.91 -5.94
C GLU A 18 4.46 -11.00 -7.08
N LYS A 19 4.66 -9.90 -7.80
CA LYS A 19 5.64 -9.85 -8.89
C LYS A 19 7.08 -9.86 -8.39
N LEU A 20 7.37 -9.25 -7.24
CA LEU A 20 8.67 -9.31 -6.58
C LEU A 20 9.00 -10.75 -6.13
N ASP A 21 8.03 -11.45 -5.54
CA ASP A 21 8.18 -12.85 -5.18
C ASP A 21 8.48 -13.71 -6.41
N ALA A 22 7.73 -13.53 -7.50
CA ALA A 22 7.99 -14.24 -8.75
C ALA A 22 9.34 -13.90 -9.41
N LEU A 23 9.87 -12.70 -9.17
CA LEU A 23 11.21 -12.31 -9.63
C LEU A 23 12.29 -12.93 -8.75
N ASN A 24 12.04 -13.11 -7.45
CA ASN A 24 13.01 -13.72 -6.53
C ASN A 24 13.35 -15.16 -6.94
N ASP A 25 12.36 -15.95 -7.35
CA ASP A 25 12.60 -17.30 -7.88
C ASP A 25 13.47 -17.25 -9.13
N GLN A 26 13.17 -16.35 -10.08
CA GLN A 26 13.96 -16.19 -11.31
C GLN A 26 15.38 -15.69 -11.05
N ILE A 27 15.56 -14.80 -10.07
CA ILE A 27 16.88 -14.32 -9.63
C ILE A 27 17.68 -15.47 -9.04
N THR A 28 17.04 -16.32 -8.23
CA THR A 28 17.69 -17.50 -7.63
C THR A 28 18.15 -18.48 -8.71
N ASP A 29 17.27 -18.81 -9.65
CA ASP A 29 17.60 -19.70 -10.77
C ASP A 29 18.74 -19.11 -11.64
N ALA A 30 18.68 -17.81 -11.95
CA ALA A 30 19.72 -17.13 -12.73
C ALA A 30 21.06 -17.02 -11.97
N PHE A 31 21.02 -16.87 -10.65
CA PHE A 31 22.20 -16.89 -9.79
C PHE A 31 22.88 -18.26 -9.81
N GLU A 32 22.10 -19.33 -9.69
CA GLU A 32 22.60 -20.70 -9.77
C GLU A 32 23.19 -20.98 -11.16
N GLU A 33 22.50 -20.60 -12.24
CA GLU A 33 23.00 -20.71 -13.63
C GLU A 33 24.33 -19.95 -13.82
N ALA A 34 24.43 -18.72 -13.32
CA ALA A 34 25.65 -17.92 -13.39
C ALA A 34 26.80 -18.56 -12.60
N PHE A 35 26.51 -19.12 -11.42
CA PHE A 35 27.49 -19.81 -10.58
C PHE A 35 27.98 -21.11 -11.24
N GLU A 36 27.06 -21.91 -11.79
CA GLU A 36 27.38 -23.12 -12.55
C GLU A 36 28.18 -22.80 -13.82
N GLY A 37 27.86 -21.70 -14.51
CA GLY A 37 28.61 -21.23 -15.67
C GLY A 37 30.09 -20.98 -15.36
N ILE A 38 30.40 -20.38 -14.21
CA ILE A 38 31.79 -20.14 -13.78
C ILE A 38 32.57 -21.45 -13.60
N ASP A 39 31.96 -22.46 -12.98
CA ASP A 39 32.60 -23.76 -12.81
C ASP A 39 32.60 -24.58 -14.12
N GLY A 40 31.59 -24.39 -14.97
CA GLY A 40 31.48 -24.95 -16.32
C GLY A 40 32.61 -24.48 -17.23
N VAL A 41 33.00 -23.20 -17.16
CA VAL A 41 34.15 -22.65 -17.90
C VAL A 41 35.45 -23.31 -17.44
N ARG A 42 35.65 -23.48 -16.13
CA ARG A 42 36.84 -24.15 -15.58
C ARG A 42 36.94 -25.60 -16.01
N ALA A 43 35.80 -26.28 -16.11
CA ALA A 43 35.71 -27.67 -16.58
C ALA A 43 35.79 -27.81 -18.11
N GLY A 44 35.75 -26.69 -18.85
CA GLY A 44 35.69 -26.68 -20.32
C GLY A 44 34.35 -27.15 -20.89
N ALA A 45 33.30 -27.18 -20.07
CA ALA A 45 31.93 -27.52 -20.47
C ALA A 45 31.18 -26.30 -21.04
N TRP A 46 31.58 -25.09 -20.65
CA TRP A 46 31.02 -23.82 -21.09
C TRP A 46 32.12 -22.91 -21.65
N THR A 47 31.72 -21.97 -22.48
CA THR A 47 32.55 -20.86 -22.95
C THR A 47 32.46 -19.67 -22.00
N GLN A 48 33.46 -18.77 -22.06
CA GLN A 48 33.44 -17.54 -21.26
C GLN A 48 32.21 -16.68 -21.61
N ASP A 49 31.88 -16.59 -22.89
CA ASP A 49 30.73 -15.81 -23.37
C ASP A 49 29.40 -16.33 -22.78
N GLU A 50 29.21 -17.66 -22.72
CA GLU A 50 28.00 -18.27 -22.10
C GLU A 50 27.91 -17.98 -20.59
N ALA A 51 29.04 -17.99 -19.89
CA ALA A 51 29.07 -17.64 -18.46
C ALA A 51 28.80 -16.14 -18.23
N ASP A 52 29.35 -15.28 -19.08
CA ASP A 52 29.14 -13.83 -19.02
C ASP A 52 27.65 -13.48 -19.30
N GLU A 53 27.00 -14.14 -20.26
CA GLU A 53 25.56 -13.98 -20.54
C GLU A 53 24.68 -14.38 -19.35
N ALA A 54 25.03 -15.46 -18.64
CA ALA A 54 24.31 -15.89 -17.45
C ALA A 54 24.43 -14.87 -16.31
N VAL A 55 25.64 -14.32 -16.10
CA VAL A 55 25.87 -13.24 -15.12
C VAL A 55 25.09 -11.98 -15.50
N GLU A 56 25.11 -11.56 -16.76
CA GLU A 56 24.36 -10.38 -17.23
C GLU A 56 22.85 -10.55 -16.98
N ARG A 57 22.29 -11.74 -17.26
CA ARG A 57 20.88 -12.03 -17.00
C ARG A 57 20.54 -11.88 -15.51
N TYR A 58 21.38 -12.43 -14.63
CA TYR A 58 21.22 -12.29 -13.19
C TYR A 58 21.25 -10.81 -12.74
N GLU A 59 22.21 -10.03 -13.25
CA GLU A 59 22.33 -8.60 -12.93
C GLU A 59 21.11 -7.79 -13.38
N VAL A 60 20.59 -8.08 -14.58
CA VAL A 60 19.38 -7.43 -15.10
C VAL A 60 18.17 -7.75 -14.24
N LEU A 61 17.98 -9.01 -13.86
CA LEU A 61 16.87 -9.41 -12.99
C LEU A 61 16.94 -8.72 -11.62
N CYS A 62 18.14 -8.65 -11.02
CA CYS A 62 18.38 -7.91 -9.78
C CYS A 62 18.01 -6.43 -9.91
N ALA A 63 18.43 -5.78 -10.99
CA ALA A 63 18.13 -4.36 -11.24
C ALA A 63 16.63 -4.11 -11.41
N VAL A 64 15.92 -5.01 -12.11
CA VAL A 64 14.46 -4.94 -12.28
C VAL A 64 13.74 -5.12 -10.95
N ALA A 65 14.15 -6.09 -10.12
CA ALA A 65 13.56 -6.29 -8.81
C ALA A 65 13.79 -5.10 -7.88
N ALA A 66 14.99 -4.51 -7.88
CA ALA A 66 15.29 -3.31 -7.10
C ALA A 66 14.40 -2.12 -7.50
N ALA A 67 14.22 -1.87 -8.81
CA ALA A 67 13.37 -0.80 -9.30
C ALA A 67 11.88 -1.03 -8.97
N LEU A 68 11.42 -2.28 -9.03
CA LEU A 68 10.05 -2.62 -8.64
C LEU A 68 9.83 -2.45 -7.12
N GLN A 69 10.80 -2.86 -6.30
CA GLN A 69 10.77 -2.68 -4.86
C GLN A 69 10.69 -1.19 -4.48
N GLU A 70 11.52 -0.34 -5.09
CA GLU A 70 11.47 1.11 -4.87
C GLU A 70 10.09 1.68 -5.21
N ARG A 71 9.47 1.20 -6.30
CA ARG A 71 8.13 1.64 -6.69
C ARG A 71 7.06 1.18 -5.71
N VAL A 72 7.11 -0.05 -5.22
CA VAL A 72 6.18 -0.58 -4.20
C VAL A 72 6.31 0.21 -2.90
N ASP A 73 7.54 0.49 -2.45
CA ASP A 73 7.79 1.24 -1.22
C ASP A 73 7.30 2.69 -1.33
N TYR A 74 7.47 3.33 -2.49
CA TYR A 74 6.88 4.64 -2.75
C TYR A 74 5.34 4.60 -2.63
N LEU A 75 4.69 3.61 -3.24
CA LEU A 75 3.23 3.50 -3.21
C LEU A 75 2.70 3.22 -1.79
N ARG A 76 3.43 2.43 -0.99
CA ARG A 76 3.11 2.24 0.43
C ARG A 76 3.18 3.56 1.21
N GLY A 77 4.19 4.38 0.94
CA GLY A 77 4.30 5.72 1.53
C GLY A 77 3.09 6.60 1.21
N GLU A 78 2.67 6.64 -0.06
CA GLU A 78 1.47 7.39 -0.49
C GLU A 78 0.18 6.84 0.17
N LEU A 79 0.08 5.52 0.32
CA LEU A 79 -1.05 4.88 1.01
C LEU A 79 -1.09 5.27 2.49
N ASP A 80 0.05 5.25 3.18
CA ASP A 80 0.17 5.66 4.58
C ASP A 80 -0.20 7.13 4.78
N GLU A 81 0.30 8.02 3.89
CA GLU A 81 -0.05 9.44 3.92
C GLU A 81 -1.55 9.67 3.68
N ALA A 82 -2.13 8.96 2.71
CA ALA A 82 -3.56 9.07 2.43
C ALA A 82 -4.42 8.54 3.59
N ASN A 83 -4.02 7.44 4.22
CA ASN A 83 -4.68 6.90 5.41
C ASN A 83 -4.58 7.87 6.61
N ALA A 84 -3.41 8.49 6.82
CA ALA A 84 -3.23 9.48 7.87
C ALA A 84 -4.12 10.71 7.66
N ALA A 85 -4.20 11.21 6.42
CA ALA A 85 -5.06 12.34 6.07
C ALA A 85 -6.55 12.01 6.29
N MET A 86 -6.99 10.79 5.96
CA MET A 86 -8.37 10.36 6.24
C MET A 86 -8.66 10.23 7.73
N ALA A 87 -7.71 9.72 8.52
CA ALA A 87 -7.88 9.60 9.96
C ALA A 87 -8.02 10.97 10.64
N GLU A 88 -7.21 11.95 10.23
CA GLU A 88 -7.31 13.33 10.72
C GLU A 88 -8.65 13.97 10.34
N GLN A 89 -9.08 13.81 9.09
CA GLN A 89 -10.37 14.35 8.65
C GLN A 89 -11.56 13.68 9.36
N TYR A 90 -11.49 12.36 9.60
CA TYR A 90 -12.50 11.64 10.35
C TYR A 90 -12.58 12.10 11.82
N ASP A 91 -11.44 12.43 12.45
CA ASP A 91 -11.43 12.93 13.83
C ASP A 91 -12.11 14.31 13.94
N VAL A 92 -11.85 15.21 12.99
CA VAL A 92 -12.55 16.50 12.89
C VAL A 92 -14.06 16.27 12.68
N ASP A 93 -14.43 15.36 11.79
CA ASP A 93 -15.83 15.07 11.50
C ASP A 93 -16.55 14.46 12.70
N LEU A 94 -15.84 13.62 13.47
CA LEU A 94 -16.37 13.05 14.70
C LEU A 94 -16.56 14.13 15.77
N GLN A 95 -15.62 15.07 15.89
CA GLN A 95 -15.74 16.19 16.83
C GLN A 95 -16.93 17.10 16.48
N GLU A 96 -17.05 17.52 15.22
CA GLU A 96 -18.19 18.32 14.76
C GLU A 96 -19.53 17.58 14.97
N ALA A 97 -19.59 16.28 14.67
CA ALA A 97 -20.80 15.50 14.89
C ALA A 97 -21.14 15.32 16.37
N ILE A 98 -20.15 15.29 17.27
CA ILE A 98 -20.38 15.29 18.73
C ILE A 98 -20.91 16.65 19.18
N GLU A 99 -20.40 17.75 18.64
CA GLU A 99 -20.90 19.11 18.92
C GLU A 99 -22.36 19.25 18.48
N ASP A 100 -22.68 18.86 17.24
CA ASP A 100 -24.05 18.86 16.71
C ASP A 100 -24.97 17.92 17.51
N TYR A 101 -24.47 16.74 17.91
CA TYR A 101 -25.19 15.80 18.77
C TYR A 101 -25.57 16.42 20.12
N LEU A 102 -24.64 17.15 20.75
CA LEU A 102 -24.89 17.87 22.00
C LEU A 102 -25.90 19.01 21.82
N ASP A 103 -25.78 19.77 20.73
CA ASP A 103 -26.70 20.87 20.40
C ASP A 103 -28.13 20.37 20.12
N GLU A 104 -28.28 19.16 19.58
CA GLU A 104 -29.57 18.50 19.37
C GLU A 104 -30.16 17.83 20.63
N GLY A 105 -29.50 18.00 21.79
CA GLY A 105 -29.96 17.49 23.07
C GLY A 105 -29.47 16.08 23.41
N GLY A 106 -28.47 15.60 22.69
CA GLY A 106 -27.69 14.43 23.07
C GLY A 106 -26.92 14.67 24.37
N GLU A 107 -26.62 13.60 25.09
CA GLU A 107 -25.86 13.64 26.34
C GLU A 107 -24.60 12.76 26.25
N LEU A 108 -23.57 13.10 27.02
CA LEU A 108 -22.40 12.24 27.21
C LEU A 108 -22.51 11.53 28.57
N ASP A 109 -22.04 10.29 28.64
CA ASP A 109 -21.90 9.57 29.89
C ASP A 109 -20.67 10.03 30.70
N GLU A 110 -20.44 9.39 31.84
CA GLU A 110 -19.35 9.73 32.76
C GLU A 110 -17.94 9.53 32.16
N GLU A 111 -17.84 8.76 31.08
CA GLU A 111 -16.59 8.49 30.34
C GLU A 111 -16.44 9.43 29.12
N GLY A 112 -17.38 10.35 28.92
CA GLY A 112 -17.41 11.27 27.79
C GLY A 112 -17.90 10.64 26.49
N GLN A 113 -18.59 9.49 26.55
CA GLN A 113 -19.13 8.80 25.38
C GLN A 113 -20.59 9.19 25.14
N PRO A 114 -21.06 9.27 23.88
CA PRO A 114 -22.46 9.52 23.56
C PRO A 114 -23.38 8.46 24.14
N SER A 115 -24.37 8.89 24.92
CA SER A 115 -25.37 8.00 25.52
C SER A 115 -26.40 7.49 24.51
N ASP A 116 -26.74 8.29 23.49
CA ASP A 116 -27.60 7.90 22.36
C ASP A 116 -26.78 7.77 21.07
N LYS A 117 -26.37 6.54 20.78
CA LYS A 117 -25.57 6.23 19.59
C LYS A 117 -26.37 6.33 18.29
N ASP A 118 -27.69 6.19 18.35
CA ASP A 118 -28.55 6.26 17.17
C ASP A 118 -28.68 7.73 16.73
N LEU A 119 -28.88 8.64 17.68
CA LEU A 119 -28.87 10.08 17.40
C LEU A 119 -27.51 10.55 16.85
N LEU A 120 -26.39 10.12 17.46
CA LEU A 120 -25.06 10.46 16.94
C LEU A 120 -24.87 9.93 15.51
N ALA A 121 -25.27 8.70 15.22
CA ALA A 121 -25.15 8.12 13.89
C ALA A 121 -25.99 8.88 12.84
N ASP A 122 -27.17 9.38 13.22
CA ASP A 122 -28.03 10.17 12.35
C ASP A 122 -27.54 11.61 12.15
N VAL A 123 -26.93 12.24 13.16
CA VAL A 123 -26.20 13.52 13.03
C VAL A 123 -25.03 13.35 12.07
N PHE A 124 -24.18 12.34 12.31
CA PHE A 124 -23.01 12.06 11.48
C PHE A 124 -23.40 11.81 10.02
N ARG A 125 -24.44 11.01 9.76
CA ARG A 125 -24.96 10.77 8.41
C ARG A 125 -25.46 12.04 7.72
N ARG A 126 -26.18 12.92 8.44
CA ARG A 126 -26.64 14.21 7.87
C ARG A 126 -25.48 15.13 7.55
N MET A 127 -24.47 15.18 8.41
CA MET A 127 -23.28 15.99 8.22
C MET A 127 -22.50 15.54 6.97
N GLN A 128 -22.29 14.22 6.81
CA GLN A 128 -21.69 13.64 5.60
C GLN A 128 -22.51 13.95 4.34
N HIS A 129 -23.84 13.86 4.42
CA HIS A 129 -24.73 14.18 3.28
C HIS A 129 -24.64 15.65 2.88
N SER A 130 -24.60 16.56 3.86
CA SER A 130 -24.46 18.00 3.63
C SER A 130 -23.16 18.35 2.91
N ARG A 131 -22.04 17.74 3.31
CA ARG A 131 -20.74 17.99 2.65
C ARG A 131 -20.69 17.45 1.23
N LEU A 132 -21.25 16.27 0.99
CA LEU A 132 -21.41 15.71 -0.36
C LEU A 132 -22.24 16.61 -1.28
N GLU A 133 -23.30 17.23 -0.75
CA GLU A 133 -24.14 18.17 -1.51
C GLU A 133 -23.47 19.53 -1.75
N ASN A 134 -22.59 19.97 -0.84
CA ASN A 134 -21.91 21.26 -0.91
C ASN A 134 -20.52 21.21 -1.58
N GLY A 135 -20.03 20.02 -1.94
CA GLY A 135 -18.78 19.84 -2.72
C GLY A 135 -17.50 20.19 -1.95
N GLN A 136 -17.49 19.96 -0.63
CA GLN A 136 -16.31 20.04 0.23
C GLN A 136 -15.61 18.69 0.37
#